data_AF-A0A537QJF2-F1
#
_entry.id   AF-A0A537QJF2-F1
#
_cell.length_a   1.000
_cell.length_b   1.000
_cell.length_c   1.000
_cell.angle_alpha   90.00
_cell.angle_beta   90.00
_cell.angle_gamma   90.00
#
_symmetry.space_group_name_H-M   'P 1'
#
loop_
_entity.id
_entity.type
_entity.pdbx_description
1 polymer ?
#
loop_
_entity_poly.entity_id
_entity_poly.type
_entity_poly.pdbx_seq_one_letter_code
_entity_poly.pdbx_strand_id
1 'polypeptide(L)'
;MKRSLVDTTRTWNALRFALLGAASSLALASVSSATPFVCDDDLANQNFTCGSAANTLGGKNATAVGDQASASAADATAVGHNSLADPSGTAVGAFVAAGSNSAAFGSHASAINDGATAIGAKTSADGASGNATAVGFSATAGISTGTAGTTAIGANAQAGSTGASQTNATAVGDSAQANAANATVVGQNAQANAVSGTAVGQGAQARTRATAVGQGAFASTDSSAFGQNSSAVQGATAIGISAQAGAIGATALGDNANAGGSIFNTGTTALGNSAQAGTTGAGQTNATAVGDSARANVANATAVGQAALANSFGASAFGQGAQANATDATAVGQIARAGDSATSAFGHGAVASGTFSSALGAES
;
A
#
# COMPACT_ATOMS: atom_id res chain seq x y z
N MET A 1 112.04 8.54 7.10
CA MET A 1 111.80 7.77 8.35
C MET A 1 110.32 7.45 8.42
N LYS A 2 109.98 6.16 8.62
CA LYS A 2 108.63 5.57 8.67
C LYS A 2 107.75 6.17 9.79
N ARG A 3 106.41 6.19 9.55
CA ARG A 3 105.24 6.01 10.47
C ARG A 3 104.12 7.01 10.15
N SER A 4 102.83 6.71 10.18
CA SER A 4 102.07 5.47 10.43
C SER A 4 100.63 5.75 10.01
N LEU A 5 100.05 4.92 9.14
CA LEU A 5 98.62 4.89 8.82
C LEU A 5 97.86 4.24 9.99
N VAL A 6 97.42 5.03 10.96
CA VAL A 6 96.49 4.57 12.00
C VAL A 6 95.57 5.74 12.36
N ASP A 7 94.42 5.87 11.67
CA ASP A 7 93.18 6.31 12.32
C ASP A 7 91.90 6.27 11.45
N THR A 8 91.83 5.43 10.41
CA THR A 8 90.61 5.29 9.59
C THR A 8 89.69 4.14 10.01
N THR A 9 90.03 3.35 11.03
CA THR A 9 89.21 2.22 11.50
C THR A 9 88.24 2.56 12.63
N ARG A 10 88.42 3.70 13.32
CA ARG A 10 87.62 4.06 14.50
C ARG A 10 86.31 4.79 14.17
N THR A 11 86.21 5.43 13.01
CA THR A 11 85.00 6.16 12.56
C THR A 11 83.98 5.27 11.86
N TRP A 12 84.40 4.17 11.23
CA TRP A 12 83.51 3.25 10.52
C TRP A 12 82.75 2.30 11.44
N ASN A 13 83.32 1.93 12.60
CA ASN A 13 82.63 1.10 13.58
C ASN A 13 81.53 1.87 14.33
N ALA A 14 81.78 3.14 14.70
CA ALA A 14 80.77 3.99 15.32
C ALA A 14 79.59 4.30 14.38
N LEU A 15 79.87 4.51 13.09
CA LEU A 15 78.83 4.73 12.07
C LEU A 15 78.03 3.45 11.79
N ARG A 16 78.67 2.27 11.77
CA ARG A 16 77.99 0.98 11.63
C ARG A 16 77.08 0.65 12.82
N PHE A 17 77.50 0.90 14.06
CA PHE A 17 76.64 0.70 15.24
C PHE A 17 75.48 1.70 15.30
N ALA A 18 75.67 2.96 14.86
CA ALA A 18 74.59 3.94 14.76
C ALA A 18 73.56 3.60 13.66
N LEU A 19 74.00 3.10 12.50
CA LEU A 19 73.11 2.65 11.41
C LEU A 19 72.40 1.33 11.73
N LEU A 20 73.02 0.41 12.47
CA LEU A 20 72.37 -0.82 12.96
C LEU A 20 71.34 -0.52 14.06
N GLY A 21 71.59 0.46 14.93
CA GLY A 21 70.63 0.93 15.95
C GLY A 21 69.45 1.71 15.36
N ALA A 22 69.68 2.53 14.33
CA ALA A 22 68.64 3.24 13.59
C ALA A 22 67.80 2.30 12.69
N ALA A 23 68.41 1.28 12.08
CA ALA A 23 67.69 0.29 11.29
C ALA A 23 66.84 -0.65 12.17
N SER A 24 67.28 -0.98 13.39
CA SER A 24 66.49 -1.79 14.32
C SER A 24 65.37 -0.99 15.00
N SER A 25 65.53 0.33 15.21
CA SER A 25 64.44 1.20 15.69
C SER A 25 63.46 1.60 14.58
N LEU A 26 63.90 1.74 13.33
CA LEU A 26 63.02 1.94 12.18
C LEU A 26 62.28 0.65 11.77
N ALA A 27 62.92 -0.51 11.92
CA ALA A 27 62.27 -1.82 11.74
C ALA A 27 61.25 -2.13 12.85
N LEU A 28 61.44 -1.63 14.08
CA LEU A 28 60.44 -1.73 15.16
C LEU A 28 59.31 -0.71 15.01
N ALA A 29 59.59 0.47 14.45
CA ALA A 29 58.57 1.47 14.10
C ALA A 29 57.75 1.09 12.86
N SER A 30 58.26 0.21 11.99
CA SER A 30 57.50 -0.31 10.84
C SER A 30 56.56 -1.48 11.17
N VAL A 31 56.52 -1.95 12.42
CA VAL A 31 55.53 -2.96 12.89
C VAL A 31 54.37 -2.32 13.67
N SER A 32 54.31 -0.98 13.79
CA SER A 32 53.40 -0.31 14.72
C SER A 32 52.35 0.64 14.10
N SER A 33 51.92 0.43 12.85
CA SER A 33 50.83 1.22 12.27
C SER A 33 49.65 0.42 11.73
N ALA A 34 49.67 -0.90 11.85
CA ALA A 34 48.46 -1.69 11.78
C ALA A 34 48.01 -1.89 13.23
N THR A 35 46.90 -1.27 13.65
CA THR A 35 46.15 -1.83 14.77
C THR A 35 45.98 -3.31 14.43
N PRO A 36 46.46 -4.24 15.28
CA PRO A 36 46.41 -5.64 14.92
C PRO A 36 44.93 -5.95 14.65
N PHE A 37 44.65 -6.43 13.45
CA PHE A 37 43.37 -7.03 13.13
C PHE A 37 43.26 -8.26 14.04
N VAL A 38 42.61 -8.09 15.17
CA VAL A 38 42.41 -9.13 16.18
C VAL A 38 40.95 -9.49 16.14
N CYS A 39 40.68 -10.78 15.92
CA CYS A 39 39.45 -11.35 16.40
C CYS A 39 39.71 -11.87 17.83
N ASP A 40 38.85 -11.50 18.77
CA ASP A 40 38.86 -11.91 20.17
C ASP A 40 37.66 -12.81 20.44
N ASP A 41 37.93 -13.98 21.02
CA ASP A 41 36.92 -14.95 21.45
C ASP A 41 36.92 -14.98 22.98
N ASP A 42 36.00 -14.21 23.59
CA ASP A 42 35.83 -14.15 25.03
C ASP A 42 34.97 -15.32 25.48
N LEU A 43 35.64 -16.45 25.74
CA LEU A 43 35.01 -17.68 26.22
C LEU A 43 34.24 -17.51 27.55
N ALA A 44 34.56 -16.51 28.37
CA ALA A 44 33.89 -16.31 29.66
C ALA A 44 32.48 -15.74 29.47
N ASN A 45 32.30 -14.85 28.50
CA ASN A 45 31.00 -14.30 28.14
C ASN A 45 30.39 -14.91 26.86
N GLN A 46 31.11 -15.83 26.20
CA GLN A 46 30.79 -16.41 24.90
C GLN A 46 30.63 -15.33 23.81
N ASN A 47 31.48 -14.29 23.85
CA ASN A 47 31.43 -13.21 22.87
C ASN A 47 32.48 -13.40 21.78
N PHE A 48 32.15 -13.03 20.54
CA PHE A 48 33.09 -12.98 19.42
C PHE A 48 33.18 -11.55 18.89
N THR A 49 34.36 -10.93 18.95
CA THR A 49 34.63 -9.59 18.41
C THR A 49 35.68 -9.68 17.32
N CYS A 50 35.48 -9.05 16.16
CA CYS A 50 36.51 -8.93 15.15
C CYS A 50 36.40 -7.65 14.32
N GLY A 51 37.46 -6.84 14.27
CA GLY A 51 37.51 -5.59 13.50
C GLY A 51 38.07 -4.41 14.30
N SER A 52 38.42 -3.33 13.61
CA SER A 52 38.94 -2.13 14.28
C SER A 52 37.84 -1.48 15.10
N ALA A 53 38.05 -1.38 16.42
CA ALA A 53 37.07 -0.82 17.36
C ALA A 53 35.67 -1.47 17.26
N ALA A 54 35.62 -2.74 16.86
CA ALA A 54 34.49 -3.59 17.13
C ALA A 54 34.35 -3.81 18.65
N ASN A 55 33.12 -3.94 19.16
CA ASN A 55 32.86 -3.96 20.59
C ASN A 55 31.72 -4.92 20.98
N THR A 56 32.01 -5.88 21.86
CA THR A 56 31.02 -6.69 22.59
C THR A 56 31.06 -6.46 24.10
N LEU A 57 31.81 -5.48 24.60
CA LEU A 57 31.95 -5.22 26.03
C LEU A 57 30.58 -4.90 26.66
N GLY A 58 30.25 -5.64 27.73
CA GLY A 58 28.95 -5.56 28.40
C GLY A 58 27.92 -6.60 27.93
N GLY A 59 28.15 -7.23 26.77
CA GLY A 59 27.30 -8.30 26.23
C GLY A 59 27.67 -9.70 26.74
N LYS A 60 26.77 -10.65 26.47
CA LYS A 60 26.96 -12.10 26.64
C LYS A 60 26.40 -12.80 25.41
N ASN A 61 27.03 -13.87 24.93
CA ASN A 61 26.67 -14.55 23.68
C ASN A 61 26.63 -13.58 22.47
N ALA A 62 27.42 -12.52 22.49
CA ALA A 62 27.34 -11.44 21.51
C ALA A 62 28.36 -11.63 20.38
N THR A 63 28.01 -11.21 19.17
CA THR A 63 28.89 -11.27 18.00
C THR A 63 29.02 -9.89 17.36
N ALA A 64 30.23 -9.34 17.27
CA ALA A 64 30.53 -8.10 16.56
C ALA A 64 31.61 -8.33 15.50
N VAL A 65 31.31 -8.17 14.21
CA VAL A 65 32.26 -8.39 13.11
C VAL A 65 32.24 -7.23 12.12
N GLY A 66 33.33 -6.48 12.03
CA GLY A 66 33.50 -5.32 11.15
C GLY A 66 33.98 -4.09 11.90
N ASP A 67 34.59 -3.14 11.19
CA ASP A 67 35.09 -1.91 11.82
C ASP A 67 33.94 -1.11 12.43
N GLN A 68 34.08 -0.74 13.71
CA GLN A 68 33.04 -0.05 14.49
C GLN A 68 31.75 -0.87 14.71
N ALA A 69 31.74 -2.18 14.49
CA ALA A 69 30.58 -3.02 14.82
C ALA A 69 30.35 -3.07 16.34
N SER A 70 29.13 -2.82 16.81
CA SER A 70 28.79 -2.78 18.25
C SER A 70 27.65 -3.74 18.56
N ALA A 71 27.95 -4.75 19.38
CA ALA A 71 27.00 -5.69 19.95
C ALA A 71 27.23 -5.79 21.48
N SER A 72 27.09 -4.65 22.18
CA SER A 72 27.39 -4.51 23.61
C SER A 72 26.29 -5.06 24.55
N ALA A 73 25.34 -5.81 24.02
CA ALA A 73 24.17 -6.33 24.71
C ALA A 73 24.10 -7.87 24.62
N ALA A 74 23.30 -8.49 25.50
CA ALA A 74 23.13 -9.95 25.49
C ALA A 74 22.48 -10.44 24.19
N ASP A 75 23.00 -11.55 23.65
CA ASP A 75 22.53 -12.23 22.44
C ASP A 75 22.48 -11.34 21.18
N ALA A 76 23.22 -10.22 21.19
CA ALA A 76 23.26 -9.26 20.08
C ALA A 76 24.23 -9.72 18.98
N THR A 77 23.84 -9.56 17.72
CA THR A 77 24.68 -9.88 16.55
C THR A 77 24.80 -8.66 15.64
N ALA A 78 26.00 -8.10 15.49
CA ALA A 78 26.31 -6.98 14.63
C ALA A 78 27.41 -7.36 13.62
N VAL A 79 27.09 -7.41 12.33
CA VAL A 79 28.02 -7.80 11.26
C VAL A 79 28.03 -6.74 10.15
N GLY A 80 29.11 -5.98 10.05
CA GLY A 80 29.32 -4.95 9.04
C GLY A 80 30.01 -3.71 9.62
N HIS A 81 30.49 -2.83 8.72
CA HIS A 81 31.03 -1.55 9.16
C HIS A 81 29.95 -0.70 9.83
N ASN A 82 30.18 -0.26 11.06
CA ASN A 82 29.27 0.59 11.82
C ASN A 82 27.86 -0.02 11.96
N SER A 83 27.77 -1.34 12.16
CA SER A 83 26.52 -2.02 12.53
C SER A 83 26.31 -1.97 14.05
N LEU A 84 25.10 -1.68 14.50
CA LEU A 84 24.69 -1.62 15.90
C LEU A 84 23.57 -2.63 16.17
N ALA A 85 23.76 -3.48 17.18
CA ALA A 85 22.73 -4.39 17.68
C ALA A 85 22.54 -4.23 19.20
N ASP A 86 21.30 -3.95 19.60
CA ASP A 86 20.79 -3.92 20.96
C ASP A 86 20.42 -5.35 21.45
N PRO A 87 19.92 -5.56 22.69
CA PRO A 87 19.70 -6.91 23.24
C PRO A 87 18.87 -7.83 22.35
N SER A 88 19.37 -9.03 22.06
CA SER A 88 18.77 -9.99 21.14
C SER A 88 18.48 -9.44 19.72
N GLY A 89 19.11 -8.32 19.34
CA GLY A 89 19.01 -7.72 18.03
C GLY A 89 20.00 -8.35 17.04
N THR A 90 19.63 -8.41 15.76
CA THR A 90 20.52 -8.86 14.68
C THR A 90 20.64 -7.78 13.61
N ALA A 91 21.84 -7.20 13.46
CA ALA A 91 22.17 -6.18 12.47
C ALA A 91 23.23 -6.71 11.49
N VAL A 92 22.90 -6.81 10.20
CA VAL A 92 23.83 -7.29 9.16
C VAL A 92 23.86 -6.34 7.97
N GLY A 93 25.02 -5.72 7.74
CA GLY A 93 25.28 -4.74 6.68
C GLY A 93 26.02 -3.51 7.19
N ALA A 94 26.45 -2.63 6.28
CA ALA A 94 27.09 -1.37 6.65
C ALA A 94 26.05 -0.32 7.08
N PHE A 95 26.32 0.37 8.19
CA PHE A 95 25.46 1.42 8.77
C PHE A 95 24.07 0.91 9.17
N VAL A 96 23.99 -0.28 9.77
CA VAL A 96 22.74 -0.94 10.14
C VAL A 96 22.47 -0.79 11.63
N ALA A 97 21.22 -0.58 12.03
CA ALA A 97 20.83 -0.55 13.43
C ALA A 97 19.66 -1.50 13.69
N ALA A 98 19.80 -2.37 14.70
CA ALA A 98 18.77 -3.26 15.21
C ALA A 98 18.58 -2.98 16.71
N GLY A 99 17.38 -2.58 17.10
CA GLY A 99 16.93 -2.45 18.48
C GLY A 99 16.74 -3.80 19.19
N SER A 100 16.14 -3.79 20.38
CA SER A 100 15.85 -5.02 21.13
C SER A 100 14.97 -5.99 20.33
N ASN A 101 15.28 -7.29 20.40
CA ASN A 101 14.51 -8.36 19.75
C ASN A 101 14.20 -8.13 18.26
N SER A 102 15.03 -7.34 17.58
CA SER A 102 14.78 -6.87 16.21
C SER A 102 15.75 -7.48 15.21
N ALA A 103 15.45 -7.33 13.92
CA ALA A 103 16.29 -7.82 12.84
C ALA A 103 16.44 -6.76 11.74
N ALA A 104 17.66 -6.39 11.39
CA ALA A 104 17.97 -5.44 10.34
C ALA A 104 19.02 -6.03 9.37
N PHE A 105 18.70 -6.11 8.08
CA PHE A 105 19.56 -6.70 7.05
C PHE A 105 19.63 -5.80 5.81
N GLY A 106 20.84 -5.42 5.40
CA GLY A 106 21.09 -4.59 4.21
C GLY A 106 21.64 -3.21 4.57
N SER A 107 22.43 -2.60 3.67
CA SER A 107 23.09 -1.33 3.99
C SER A 107 22.10 -0.21 4.34
N HIS A 108 22.33 0.48 5.45
CA HIS A 108 21.44 1.52 5.99
C HIS A 108 20.04 1.03 6.39
N ALA A 109 19.87 -0.26 6.72
CA ALA A 109 18.63 -0.75 7.31
C ALA A 109 18.51 -0.31 8.79
N SER A 110 17.33 0.16 9.20
CA SER A 110 17.00 0.59 10.56
C SER A 110 15.79 -0.18 11.09
N ALA A 111 15.97 -0.92 12.20
CA ALA A 111 14.92 -1.58 12.95
C ALA A 111 15.09 -1.27 14.45
N ILE A 112 15.07 0.02 14.82
CA ILE A 112 15.49 0.48 16.16
C ILE A 112 14.45 0.26 17.28
N ASN A 113 13.21 -0.11 16.95
CA ASN A 113 12.18 -0.38 17.93
C ASN A 113 12.08 -1.88 18.24
N ASP A 114 11.55 -2.19 19.41
CA ASP A 114 11.39 -3.57 19.90
C ASP A 114 10.61 -4.45 18.89
N GLY A 115 11.15 -5.63 18.57
CA GLY A 115 10.50 -6.58 17.66
C GLY A 115 10.39 -6.13 16.20
N ALA A 116 11.05 -5.04 15.81
CA ALA A 116 11.02 -4.55 14.43
C ALA A 116 11.82 -5.45 13.46
N THR A 117 11.43 -5.49 12.20
CA THR A 117 12.13 -6.21 11.13
C THR A 117 12.34 -5.30 9.93
N ALA A 118 13.60 -5.04 9.54
CA ALA A 118 13.98 -4.24 8.38
C ALA A 118 14.87 -5.06 7.43
N ILE A 119 14.42 -5.36 6.22
CA ILE A 119 15.17 -6.19 5.25
C ILE A 119 15.24 -5.47 3.90
N GLY A 120 16.41 -4.98 3.54
CA GLY A 120 16.67 -4.27 2.29
C GLY A 120 17.62 -3.09 2.52
N ALA A 121 18.22 -2.58 1.44
CA ALA A 121 19.00 -1.36 1.57
C ALA A 121 18.07 -0.16 1.84
N LYS A 122 18.46 0.70 2.79
CA LYS A 122 17.73 1.92 3.18
C LYS A 122 16.31 1.69 3.72
N THR A 123 16.00 0.51 4.25
CA THR A 123 14.71 0.24 4.90
C THR A 123 14.60 0.87 6.28
N SER A 124 13.42 1.37 6.65
CA SER A 124 13.10 1.83 8.01
C SER A 124 11.90 1.10 8.57
N ALA A 125 12.08 0.37 9.66
CA ALA A 125 11.01 -0.21 10.48
C ALA A 125 10.97 0.51 11.82
N ASP A 126 10.44 1.75 11.81
CA ASP A 126 10.53 2.69 12.94
C ASP A 126 9.20 2.85 13.69
N GLY A 127 8.22 1.97 13.48
CA GLY A 127 6.92 2.03 14.17
C GLY A 127 7.04 2.02 15.70
N ALA A 128 6.61 3.12 16.31
CA ALA A 128 6.61 3.27 17.76
C ALA A 128 5.81 2.15 18.45
N SER A 129 6.32 1.65 19.57
CA SER A 129 5.75 0.52 20.33
C SER A 129 5.89 -0.86 19.67
N GLY A 130 6.76 -0.96 18.67
CA GLY A 130 7.30 -2.23 18.18
C GLY A 130 6.50 -2.90 17.06
N ASN A 131 7.05 -4.03 16.59
CA ASN A 131 6.48 -4.91 15.56
C ASN A 131 6.30 -4.29 14.17
N ALA A 132 7.05 -3.23 13.84
CA ALA A 132 7.09 -2.72 12.47
C ALA A 132 7.87 -3.68 11.56
N THR A 133 7.34 -3.97 10.37
CA THR A 133 8.02 -4.83 9.37
C THR A 133 8.19 -4.06 8.07
N ALA A 134 9.43 -3.80 7.65
CA ALA A 134 9.79 -3.15 6.39
C ALA A 134 10.67 -4.07 5.55
N VAL A 135 10.22 -4.46 4.35
CA VAL A 135 10.97 -5.36 3.45
C VAL A 135 10.99 -4.80 2.03
N GLY A 136 12.18 -4.64 1.46
CA GLY A 136 12.39 -4.11 0.10
C GLY A 136 13.19 -2.80 0.09
N PHE A 137 13.84 -2.46 -1.03
CA PHE A 137 14.64 -1.23 -1.13
C PHE A 137 13.82 0.01 -0.72
N SER A 138 14.30 0.78 0.26
CA SER A 138 13.63 1.99 0.75
C SER A 138 12.18 1.80 1.22
N ALA A 139 11.81 0.60 1.67
CA ALA A 139 10.52 0.40 2.35
C ALA A 139 10.51 1.07 3.73
N THR A 140 9.37 1.68 4.09
CA THR A 140 9.19 2.39 5.37
C THR A 140 7.91 1.91 6.06
N ALA A 141 8.08 1.32 7.24
CA ALA A 141 7.00 0.92 8.14
C ALA A 141 7.06 1.75 9.43
N GLY A 142 6.11 2.66 9.59
CA GLY A 142 5.94 3.51 10.75
C GLY A 142 6.87 4.72 10.79
N ILE A 143 6.75 5.45 11.89
CA ILE A 143 7.60 6.55 12.37
C ILE A 143 7.81 6.41 13.87
N SER A 144 8.82 7.08 14.43
CA SER A 144 9.22 6.94 15.84
C SER A 144 8.17 7.33 16.89
N THR A 145 6.98 7.82 16.50
CA THR A 145 5.86 8.08 17.42
C THR A 145 4.50 7.63 16.87
N GLY A 146 3.73 6.90 17.68
CA GLY A 146 2.31 6.60 17.43
C GLY A 146 1.96 5.72 16.22
N THR A 147 2.82 4.78 15.78
CA THR A 147 2.60 3.96 14.58
C THR A 147 2.95 2.48 14.76
N ALA A 148 2.35 1.84 15.76
CA ALA A 148 2.51 0.42 16.05
C ALA A 148 1.92 -0.50 14.95
N GLY A 149 2.52 -1.68 14.77
CA GLY A 149 1.98 -2.77 13.96
C GLY A 149 1.92 -2.48 12.45
N THR A 150 2.82 -1.64 11.95
CA THR A 150 2.88 -1.29 10.52
C THR A 150 3.66 -2.34 9.72
N THR A 151 3.21 -2.64 8.51
CA THR A 151 3.89 -3.60 7.60
C THR A 151 4.01 -3.00 6.21
N ALA A 152 5.24 -2.80 5.72
CA ALA A 152 5.55 -2.33 4.38
C ALA A 152 6.43 -3.36 3.64
N ILE A 153 5.92 -3.97 2.56
CA ILE A 153 6.62 -4.99 1.78
C ILE A 153 6.61 -4.59 0.30
N GLY A 154 7.78 -4.31 -0.27
CA GLY A 154 7.96 -3.84 -1.64
C GLY A 154 8.92 -2.66 -1.69
N ALA A 155 9.55 -2.42 -2.84
CA ALA A 155 10.40 -1.25 -3.00
C ALA A 155 9.57 0.03 -2.82
N ASN A 156 10.07 0.96 -2.02
CA ASN A 156 9.39 2.23 -1.69
C ASN A 156 7.98 2.08 -1.07
N ALA A 157 7.60 0.88 -0.58
CA ALA A 157 6.33 0.69 0.11
C ALA A 157 6.30 1.52 1.41
N GLN A 158 5.15 2.13 1.69
CA GLN A 158 4.94 3.01 2.83
C GLN A 158 3.72 2.56 3.62
N ALA A 159 3.93 2.19 4.89
CA ALA A 159 2.86 1.87 5.82
C ALA A 159 3.00 2.72 7.08
N GLY A 160 2.06 3.63 7.30
CA GLY A 160 2.07 4.49 8.49
C GLY A 160 3.25 5.46 8.58
N SER A 161 3.78 5.95 7.44
CA SER A 161 5.05 6.67 7.41
C SER A 161 4.93 8.20 7.35
N THR A 162 3.72 8.77 7.34
CA THR A 162 3.52 10.22 7.10
C THR A 162 3.02 11.00 8.31
N GLY A 163 2.74 10.35 9.43
CA GLY A 163 2.20 10.99 10.61
C GLY A 163 1.84 10.03 11.73
N ALA A 164 1.55 10.59 12.90
CA ALA A 164 1.14 9.82 14.07
C ALA A 164 -0.25 9.19 13.89
N SER A 165 -0.54 8.17 14.72
CA SER A 165 -1.82 7.44 14.76
C SER A 165 -2.13 6.63 13.49
N GLN A 166 -1.15 6.35 12.66
CA GLN A 166 -1.30 5.48 11.47
C GLN A 166 -0.97 4.02 11.82
N THR A 167 -1.64 3.49 12.86
CA THR A 167 -1.39 2.14 13.40
C THR A 167 -2.00 1.05 12.51
N ASN A 168 -1.46 -0.17 12.60
CA ASN A 168 -1.96 -1.37 11.91
C ASN A 168 -2.07 -1.21 10.38
N ALA A 169 -1.29 -0.31 9.78
CA ALA A 169 -1.31 -0.10 8.35
C ALA A 169 -0.49 -1.20 7.65
N THR A 170 -1.00 -1.74 6.56
CA THR A 170 -0.33 -2.75 5.75
C THR A 170 -0.22 -2.28 4.30
N ALA A 171 0.98 -2.18 3.76
CA ALA A 171 1.25 -1.85 2.36
C ALA A 171 2.12 -2.95 1.74
N VAL A 172 1.61 -3.61 0.69
CA VAL A 172 2.30 -4.67 -0.04
C VAL A 172 2.31 -4.34 -1.54
N GLY A 173 3.48 -4.14 -2.12
CA GLY A 173 3.69 -3.77 -3.53
C GLY A 173 4.67 -2.62 -3.70
N ASP A 174 5.28 -2.52 -4.88
CA ASP A 174 6.13 -1.38 -5.23
C ASP A 174 5.35 -0.06 -5.10
N SER A 175 5.89 0.88 -4.33
CA SER A 175 5.30 2.20 -4.09
C SER A 175 3.85 2.17 -3.53
N ALA A 176 3.43 1.06 -2.89
CA ALA A 176 2.14 0.96 -2.21
C ALA A 176 2.10 1.91 -0.99
N GLN A 177 0.97 2.61 -0.77
CA GLN A 177 0.84 3.62 0.29
C GLN A 177 -0.37 3.38 1.19
N ALA A 178 -0.12 2.86 2.40
CA ALA A 178 -1.10 2.70 3.46
C ALA A 178 -0.78 3.70 4.60
N ASN A 179 -1.06 4.99 4.41
CA ASN A 179 -0.69 6.03 5.38
C ASN A 179 -1.86 6.50 6.25
N ALA A 180 -2.62 5.55 6.81
CA ALA A 180 -3.70 5.80 7.75
C ALA A 180 -3.95 4.61 8.67
N ALA A 181 -4.64 4.85 9.79
CA ALA A 181 -4.99 3.79 10.75
C ALA A 181 -5.80 2.68 10.08
N ASN A 182 -5.41 1.42 10.31
CA ASN A 182 -6.06 0.22 9.79
C ASN A 182 -6.19 0.19 8.25
N ALA A 183 -5.36 0.94 7.53
CA ALA A 183 -5.36 0.92 6.07
C ALA A 183 -4.69 -0.37 5.55
N THR A 184 -5.27 -0.99 4.54
CA THR A 184 -4.71 -2.17 3.87
C THR A 184 -4.54 -1.88 2.40
N VAL A 185 -3.33 -2.06 1.87
CA VAL A 185 -2.99 -1.79 0.48
C VAL A 185 -2.19 -2.96 -0.07
N VAL A 186 -2.67 -3.53 -1.17
CA VAL A 186 -2.01 -4.63 -1.88
C VAL A 186 -2.00 -4.33 -3.38
N GLY A 187 -0.88 -3.89 -3.93
CA GLY A 187 -0.73 -3.58 -5.35
C GLY A 187 0.26 -2.46 -5.61
N GLN A 188 0.89 -2.48 -6.79
CA GLN A 188 1.79 -1.42 -7.21
C GLN A 188 1.04 -0.08 -7.30
N ASN A 189 1.60 0.97 -6.72
CA ASN A 189 1.00 2.32 -6.65
C ASN A 189 -0.42 2.37 -6.06
N ALA A 190 -0.89 1.33 -5.38
CA ALA A 190 -2.18 1.34 -4.71
C ALA A 190 -2.13 2.26 -3.48
N GLN A 191 -3.26 2.86 -3.10
CA GLN A 191 -3.33 3.89 -2.07
C GLN A 191 -4.55 3.73 -1.15
N ALA A 192 -4.30 3.74 0.15
CA ALA A 192 -5.30 3.91 1.19
C ALA A 192 -4.74 4.85 2.27
N ASN A 193 -4.79 6.15 1.98
CA ASN A 193 -4.28 7.22 2.85
C ASN A 193 -5.36 7.81 3.77
N ALA A 194 -6.44 7.06 4.00
CA ALA A 194 -7.54 7.43 4.88
C ALA A 194 -7.95 6.25 5.76
N VAL A 195 -8.53 6.54 6.92
CA VAL A 195 -8.78 5.55 7.99
C VAL A 195 -9.61 4.38 7.48
N SER A 196 -9.16 3.16 7.77
CA SER A 196 -9.82 1.90 7.44
C SER A 196 -10.11 1.72 5.94
N GLY A 197 -9.30 2.31 5.06
CA GLY A 197 -9.38 2.06 3.61
C GLY A 197 -8.70 0.75 3.21
N THR A 198 -9.32 -0.02 2.33
CA THR A 198 -8.75 -1.25 1.74
C THR A 198 -8.64 -1.11 0.24
N ALA A 199 -7.42 -1.06 -0.30
CA ALA A 199 -7.15 -0.96 -1.73
C ALA A 199 -6.34 -2.18 -2.24
N VAL A 200 -6.93 -2.99 -3.12
CA VAL A 200 -6.30 -4.21 -3.66
C VAL A 200 -6.32 -4.15 -5.19
N GLY A 201 -5.15 -4.09 -5.82
CA GLY A 201 -4.97 -3.98 -7.26
C GLY A 201 -4.06 -2.82 -7.65
N GLN A 202 -3.41 -2.93 -8.82
CA GLN A 202 -2.51 -1.87 -9.31
C GLN A 202 -3.26 -0.53 -9.42
N GLY A 203 -2.74 0.51 -8.77
CA GLY A 203 -3.34 1.85 -8.78
C GLY A 203 -4.73 1.96 -8.12
N ALA A 204 -5.19 0.94 -7.38
CA ALA A 204 -6.45 1.00 -6.65
C ALA A 204 -6.40 2.09 -5.57
N GLN A 205 -7.51 2.80 -5.35
CA GLN A 205 -7.60 3.91 -4.41
C GLN A 205 -8.82 3.75 -3.50
N ALA A 206 -8.58 3.66 -2.19
CA ALA A 206 -9.61 3.61 -1.17
C ALA A 206 -9.50 4.81 -0.21
N ARG A 207 -10.60 5.52 -0.01
CA ARG A 207 -10.71 6.60 1.00
C ARG A 207 -11.19 6.02 2.34
N THR A 208 -11.81 6.85 3.18
CA THR A 208 -12.23 6.50 4.55
C THR A 208 -13.26 5.38 4.55
N ARG A 209 -12.99 4.28 5.27
CA ARG A 209 -13.88 3.11 5.39
C ARG A 209 -14.35 2.56 4.03
N ALA A 210 -13.49 2.68 3.03
CA ALA A 210 -13.78 2.31 1.65
C ALA A 210 -13.09 1.01 1.29
N THR A 211 -13.67 0.25 0.36
CA THR A 211 -13.04 -0.96 -0.20
C THR A 211 -12.97 -0.84 -1.72
N ALA A 212 -11.77 -0.80 -2.28
CA ALA A 212 -11.50 -0.76 -3.72
C ALA A 212 -10.70 -2.00 -4.13
N VAL A 213 -11.28 -2.89 -4.93
CA VAL A 213 -10.65 -4.13 -5.39
C VAL A 213 -10.70 -4.21 -6.91
N GLY A 214 -9.54 -4.15 -7.56
CA GLY A 214 -9.39 -4.16 -9.01
C GLY A 214 -8.34 -3.14 -9.47
N GLN A 215 -7.73 -3.39 -10.63
CA GLN A 215 -6.81 -2.43 -11.23
C GLN A 215 -7.54 -1.10 -11.49
N GLY A 216 -7.00 0.01 -10.98
CA GLY A 216 -7.60 1.34 -11.11
C GLY A 216 -8.95 1.53 -10.40
N ALA A 217 -9.40 0.59 -9.56
CA ALA A 217 -10.65 0.73 -8.83
C ALA A 217 -10.60 1.94 -7.87
N PHE A 218 -11.70 2.69 -7.76
CA PHE A 218 -11.82 3.87 -6.91
C PHE A 218 -13.03 3.75 -5.99
N ALA A 219 -12.79 3.78 -4.68
CA ALA A 219 -13.83 3.85 -3.67
C ALA A 219 -13.60 5.08 -2.78
N SER A 220 -14.56 6.02 -2.80
CA SER A 220 -14.60 7.16 -1.88
C SER A 220 -15.13 6.75 -0.50
N THR A 221 -15.47 7.71 0.35
CA THR A 221 -15.93 7.49 1.74
C THR A 221 -17.09 6.49 1.83
N ASP A 222 -16.98 5.52 2.73
CA ASP A 222 -18.03 4.52 3.03
C ASP A 222 -18.52 3.73 1.80
N SER A 223 -17.73 3.64 0.74
CA SER A 223 -18.14 3.03 -0.53
C SER A 223 -17.37 1.76 -0.86
N SER A 224 -17.93 0.96 -1.76
CA SER A 224 -17.35 -0.30 -2.20
C SER A 224 -17.27 -0.38 -3.73
N ALA A 225 -16.07 -0.56 -4.27
CA ALA A 225 -15.81 -0.70 -5.70
C ALA A 225 -15.07 -2.01 -5.98
N PHE A 226 -15.69 -2.94 -6.70
CA PHE A 226 -15.13 -4.25 -7.05
C PHE A 226 -15.14 -4.43 -8.57
N GLY A 227 -13.96 -4.43 -9.19
CA GLY A 227 -13.78 -4.57 -10.64
C GLY A 227 -12.74 -3.60 -11.18
N GLN A 228 -12.14 -3.95 -12.32
CA GLN A 228 -11.20 -3.09 -13.01
C GLN A 228 -11.90 -1.77 -13.40
N ASN A 229 -11.29 -0.63 -13.08
CA ASN A 229 -11.85 0.71 -13.27
C ASN A 229 -13.25 0.94 -12.66
N SER A 230 -13.68 0.11 -11.70
CA SER A 230 -14.93 0.36 -10.98
C SER A 230 -14.81 1.64 -10.12
N SER A 231 -15.88 2.42 -10.02
CA SER A 231 -15.90 3.68 -9.29
C SER A 231 -17.16 3.80 -8.45
N ALA A 232 -16.99 3.94 -7.13
CA ALA A 232 -18.07 4.17 -6.18
C ALA A 232 -17.82 5.44 -5.36
N VAL A 233 -18.86 6.27 -5.19
CA VAL A 233 -18.79 7.50 -4.37
C VAL A 233 -19.67 7.41 -3.14
N GLN A 234 -19.26 8.01 -2.02
CA GLN A 234 -20.06 8.24 -0.81
C GLN A 234 -21.21 7.25 -0.54
N GLY A 235 -20.92 6.14 0.15
CA GLY A 235 -21.93 5.14 0.49
C GLY A 235 -22.41 4.26 -0.68
N ALA A 236 -21.92 4.47 -1.89
CA ALA A 236 -22.32 3.70 -3.07
C ALA A 236 -21.60 2.35 -3.18
N THR A 237 -22.18 1.47 -3.99
CA THR A 237 -21.60 0.17 -4.34
C THR A 237 -21.50 0.03 -5.86
N ALA A 238 -20.30 -0.22 -6.37
CA ALA A 238 -20.03 -0.51 -7.77
C ALA A 238 -19.37 -1.89 -7.88
N ILE A 239 -19.96 -2.83 -8.60
CA ILE A 239 -19.44 -4.19 -8.80
C ILE A 239 -19.51 -4.54 -10.28
N GLY A 240 -18.37 -4.79 -10.93
CA GLY A 240 -18.24 -5.06 -12.36
C GLY A 240 -17.12 -4.24 -13.01
N ILE A 241 -16.66 -4.66 -14.19
CA ILE A 241 -15.64 -3.91 -14.95
C ILE A 241 -16.26 -2.59 -15.40
N SER A 242 -15.59 -1.47 -15.11
CA SER A 242 -16.06 -0.11 -15.43
C SER A 242 -17.45 0.24 -14.85
N ALA A 243 -17.90 -0.48 -13.82
CA ALA A 243 -19.14 -0.15 -13.11
C ALA A 243 -18.99 1.20 -12.39
N GLN A 244 -20.00 2.06 -12.54
CA GLN A 244 -19.99 3.44 -12.04
C GLN A 244 -21.21 3.67 -11.14
N ALA A 245 -20.97 3.80 -9.84
CA ALA A 245 -21.96 4.26 -8.89
C ALA A 245 -21.58 5.69 -8.47
N GLY A 246 -22.01 6.66 -9.27
CA GLY A 246 -21.58 8.06 -9.23
C GLY A 246 -22.43 9.00 -8.38
N ALA A 247 -23.54 8.51 -7.82
CA ALA A 247 -24.36 9.24 -6.86
C ALA A 247 -24.27 8.70 -5.44
N ILE A 248 -24.62 9.54 -4.46
CA ILE A 248 -24.65 9.15 -3.05
C ILE A 248 -25.62 7.97 -2.86
N GLY A 249 -25.11 6.89 -2.27
CA GLY A 249 -25.88 5.67 -2.03
C GLY A 249 -26.33 4.93 -3.29
N ALA A 250 -25.75 5.22 -4.45
CA ALA A 250 -26.09 4.51 -5.69
C ALA A 250 -25.61 3.05 -5.67
N THR A 251 -26.28 2.19 -6.42
CA THR A 251 -25.85 0.80 -6.63
C THR A 251 -25.71 0.51 -8.12
N ALA A 252 -24.50 0.15 -8.57
CA ALA A 252 -24.22 -0.28 -9.92
C ALA A 252 -23.62 -1.70 -9.91
N LEU A 253 -24.35 -2.69 -10.42
CA LEU A 253 -23.91 -4.09 -10.48
C LEU A 253 -23.97 -4.60 -11.92
N GLY A 254 -22.82 -4.90 -12.50
CA GLY A 254 -22.66 -5.36 -13.88
C GLY A 254 -21.59 -4.58 -14.62
N ASP A 255 -21.02 -5.18 -15.66
CA ASP A 255 -20.03 -4.52 -16.49
C ASP A 255 -20.64 -3.30 -17.17
N ASN A 256 -19.98 -2.14 -17.05
CA ASN A 256 -20.46 -0.83 -17.50
C ASN A 256 -21.82 -0.41 -16.94
N ALA A 257 -22.31 -1.03 -15.85
CA ALA A 257 -23.50 -0.53 -15.16
C ALA A 257 -23.23 0.90 -14.65
N ASN A 258 -24.17 1.81 -14.86
CA ASN A 258 -24.03 3.21 -14.47
C ASN A 258 -25.25 3.67 -13.68
N ALA A 259 -25.06 3.89 -12.39
CA ALA A 259 -26.05 4.46 -11.49
C ALA A 259 -25.57 5.83 -11.01
N GLY A 260 -26.35 6.87 -11.32
CA GLY A 260 -26.10 8.22 -10.82
C GLY A 260 -24.99 8.95 -11.56
N GLY A 261 -25.32 9.50 -12.74
CA GLY A 261 -24.39 10.31 -13.56
C GLY A 261 -24.02 11.68 -12.96
N SER A 262 -24.60 12.02 -11.81
CA SER A 262 -24.27 13.19 -10.99
C SER A 262 -24.39 12.80 -9.52
N ILE A 263 -23.55 13.38 -8.66
CA ILE A 263 -23.54 13.07 -7.21
C ILE A 263 -24.91 13.28 -6.53
N PHE A 264 -25.75 14.16 -7.11
CA PHE A 264 -27.07 14.50 -6.61
C PHE A 264 -28.21 13.59 -7.10
N ASN A 265 -27.94 12.63 -8.00
CA ASN A 265 -28.94 11.65 -8.46
C ASN A 265 -29.02 10.50 -7.46
N THR A 266 -29.31 10.82 -6.20
CA THR A 266 -29.27 9.88 -5.08
C THR A 266 -30.29 8.74 -5.23
N GLY A 267 -29.98 7.58 -4.65
CA GLY A 267 -30.90 6.43 -4.61
C GLY A 267 -31.08 5.71 -5.94
N THR A 268 -30.22 5.94 -6.93
CA THR A 268 -30.26 5.24 -8.22
C THR A 268 -29.73 3.81 -8.12
N THR A 269 -30.37 2.87 -8.81
CA THR A 269 -29.96 1.45 -8.87
C THR A 269 -29.88 0.97 -10.31
N ALA A 270 -28.72 0.51 -10.75
CA ALA A 270 -28.49 -0.08 -12.07
C ALA A 270 -27.93 -1.51 -11.90
N LEU A 271 -28.71 -2.53 -12.28
CA LEU A 271 -28.35 -3.94 -12.18
C LEU A 271 -28.39 -4.60 -13.56
N GLY A 272 -27.24 -4.95 -14.13
CA GLY A 272 -27.12 -5.56 -15.45
C GLY A 272 -25.99 -4.95 -16.27
N ASN A 273 -25.51 -5.66 -17.29
CA ASN A 273 -24.53 -5.11 -18.22
C ASN A 273 -25.09 -3.84 -18.87
N SER A 274 -24.33 -2.75 -18.84
CA SER A 274 -24.71 -1.47 -19.44
C SER A 274 -26.06 -0.89 -18.97
N ALA A 275 -26.59 -1.36 -17.83
CA ALA A 275 -27.81 -0.80 -17.22
C ALA A 275 -27.55 0.65 -16.80
N GLN A 276 -28.53 1.54 -16.99
CA GLN A 276 -28.39 2.97 -16.70
C GLN A 276 -29.55 3.47 -15.85
N ALA A 277 -29.24 4.03 -14.69
CA ALA A 277 -30.19 4.65 -13.80
C ALA A 277 -29.74 6.07 -13.43
N GLY A 278 -30.52 7.08 -13.82
CA GLY A 278 -30.28 8.48 -13.49
C GLY A 278 -28.93 9.02 -14.02
N THR A 279 -28.61 8.79 -15.28
CA THR A 279 -27.27 9.09 -15.84
C THR A 279 -27.19 10.30 -16.77
N THR A 280 -28.31 10.86 -17.23
CA THR A 280 -28.31 11.81 -18.37
C THR A 280 -28.43 13.27 -17.97
N GLY A 281 -28.58 13.58 -16.69
CA GLY A 281 -28.88 14.92 -16.22
C GLY A 281 -29.11 14.98 -14.71
N ALA A 282 -29.27 16.19 -14.17
CA ALA A 282 -29.45 16.41 -12.75
C ALA A 282 -30.88 16.12 -12.28
N GLY A 283 -31.04 15.76 -11.00
CA GLY A 283 -32.33 15.54 -10.36
C GLY A 283 -32.98 14.19 -10.68
N GLN A 284 -32.26 13.26 -11.29
CA GLN A 284 -32.78 11.94 -11.70
C GLN A 284 -32.69 10.93 -10.53
N THR A 285 -33.25 11.31 -9.39
CA THR A 285 -33.20 10.54 -8.15
C THR A 285 -34.11 9.31 -8.18
N ASN A 286 -33.80 8.31 -7.35
CA ASN A 286 -34.61 7.10 -7.15
C ASN A 286 -34.91 6.30 -8.43
N ALA A 287 -34.12 6.47 -9.48
CA ALA A 287 -34.31 5.72 -10.72
C ALA A 287 -33.79 4.29 -10.57
N THR A 288 -34.51 3.31 -11.11
CA THR A 288 -34.15 1.89 -11.01
C THR A 288 -34.13 1.25 -12.40
N ALA A 289 -32.99 0.71 -12.81
CA ALA A 289 -32.82 -0.04 -14.05
C ALA A 289 -32.29 -1.45 -13.74
N VAL A 290 -33.01 -2.50 -14.13
CA VAL A 290 -32.66 -3.90 -13.88
C VAL A 290 -32.77 -4.70 -15.18
N GLY A 291 -31.66 -5.14 -15.72
CA GLY A 291 -31.55 -5.89 -16.96
C GLY A 291 -30.42 -5.38 -17.84
N ASP A 292 -29.92 -6.25 -18.73
CA ASP A 292 -28.95 -5.84 -19.76
C ASP A 292 -29.52 -4.65 -20.57
N SER A 293 -28.74 -3.57 -20.65
CA SER A 293 -29.11 -2.34 -21.34
C SER A 293 -30.44 -1.69 -20.90
N ALA A 294 -30.98 -2.03 -19.71
CA ALA A 294 -32.16 -1.37 -19.16
C ALA A 294 -31.86 0.11 -18.86
N ARG A 295 -32.83 1.00 -19.08
CA ARG A 295 -32.64 2.46 -18.95
C ARG A 295 -33.80 3.11 -18.20
N ALA A 296 -33.47 3.71 -17.06
CA ALA A 296 -34.34 4.56 -16.26
C ALA A 296 -33.60 5.87 -15.95
N ASN A 297 -33.58 6.81 -16.90
CA ASN A 297 -32.78 8.04 -16.80
C ASN A 297 -33.60 9.28 -16.44
N VAL A 298 -34.61 9.10 -15.58
CA VAL A 298 -35.46 10.18 -15.06
C VAL A 298 -35.83 9.88 -13.61
N ALA A 299 -36.18 10.91 -12.84
CA ALA A 299 -36.57 10.77 -11.45
C ALA A 299 -37.75 9.79 -11.27
N ASN A 300 -37.64 8.90 -10.29
CA ASN A 300 -38.63 7.87 -9.94
C ASN A 300 -38.97 6.89 -11.08
N ALA A 301 -38.19 6.86 -12.16
CA ALA A 301 -38.41 5.94 -13.27
C ALA A 301 -37.95 4.51 -12.89
N THR A 302 -38.70 3.50 -13.32
CA THR A 302 -38.35 2.08 -13.11
C THR A 302 -38.38 1.33 -14.42
N ALA A 303 -37.26 0.71 -14.82
CA ALA A 303 -37.13 -0.12 -16.01
C ALA A 303 -36.59 -1.50 -15.62
N VAL A 304 -37.38 -2.55 -15.80
CA VAL A 304 -37.03 -3.93 -15.44
C VAL A 304 -37.21 -4.85 -16.65
N GLY A 305 -36.13 -5.37 -17.19
CA GLY A 305 -36.08 -6.22 -18.38
C GLY A 305 -34.94 -5.82 -19.31
N GLN A 306 -34.47 -6.76 -20.12
CA GLN A 306 -33.45 -6.47 -21.14
C GLN A 306 -33.97 -5.37 -22.07
N ALA A 307 -33.18 -4.30 -22.25
CA ALA A 307 -33.55 -3.12 -23.02
C ALA A 307 -34.89 -2.44 -22.61
N ALA A 308 -35.40 -2.68 -21.40
CA ALA A 308 -36.56 -1.95 -20.89
C ALA A 308 -36.23 -0.45 -20.76
N LEU A 309 -37.21 0.40 -21.03
CA LEU A 309 -37.01 1.83 -21.17
C LEU A 309 -38.10 2.63 -20.45
N ALA A 310 -37.72 3.34 -19.39
CA ALA A 310 -38.56 4.29 -18.67
C ALA A 310 -37.98 5.70 -18.81
N ASN A 311 -38.58 6.50 -19.70
CA ASN A 311 -38.01 7.75 -20.21
C ASN A 311 -38.61 9.04 -19.60
N SER A 312 -39.51 8.92 -18.65
CA SER A 312 -40.24 10.05 -18.08
C SER A 312 -40.41 9.93 -16.58
N PHE A 313 -40.80 11.04 -15.94
CA PHE A 313 -41.02 11.10 -14.50
C PHE A 313 -42.05 10.05 -14.06
N GLY A 314 -41.71 9.24 -13.06
CA GLY A 314 -42.61 8.19 -12.53
C GLY A 314 -42.93 7.04 -13.50
N ALA A 315 -42.32 7.02 -14.69
CA ALA A 315 -42.58 6.01 -15.70
C ALA A 315 -42.08 4.63 -15.25
N SER A 316 -42.85 3.58 -15.55
CA SER A 316 -42.56 2.21 -15.15
C SER A 316 -42.65 1.24 -16.33
N ALA A 317 -41.55 0.61 -16.72
CA ALA A 317 -41.46 -0.35 -17.82
C ALA A 317 -40.98 -1.71 -17.30
N PHE A 318 -41.81 -2.74 -17.41
CA PHE A 318 -41.54 -4.10 -16.97
C PHE A 318 -41.67 -5.09 -18.14
N GLY A 319 -40.56 -5.64 -18.62
CA GLY A 319 -40.52 -6.59 -19.73
C GLY A 319 -39.37 -6.30 -20.70
N GLN A 320 -38.93 -7.32 -21.45
CA GLN A 320 -37.89 -7.13 -22.47
C GLN A 320 -38.38 -6.14 -23.53
N GLY A 321 -37.64 -5.05 -23.73
CA GLY A 321 -37.99 -3.98 -24.66
C GLY A 321 -39.27 -3.20 -24.31
N ALA A 322 -39.82 -3.33 -23.09
CA ALA A 322 -40.97 -2.55 -22.65
C ALA A 322 -40.63 -1.05 -22.62
N GLN A 323 -41.57 -0.19 -23.02
CA GLN A 323 -41.36 1.25 -23.14
C GLN A 323 -42.46 2.04 -22.43
N ALA A 324 -42.08 2.75 -21.36
CA ALA A 324 -42.91 3.76 -20.71
C ALA A 324 -42.31 5.14 -21.00
N ASN A 325 -42.87 5.81 -22.02
CA ASN A 325 -42.24 6.99 -22.62
C ASN A 325 -42.75 8.32 -22.06
N ALA A 326 -43.83 8.30 -21.29
CA ALA A 326 -44.50 9.51 -20.78
C ALA A 326 -44.64 9.50 -19.24
N THR A 327 -44.96 10.67 -18.69
CA THR A 327 -45.11 10.88 -17.24
C THR A 327 -46.15 9.93 -16.67
N ASP A 328 -45.81 9.25 -15.57
CA ASP A 328 -46.65 8.28 -14.86
C ASP A 328 -47.18 7.13 -15.76
N ALA A 329 -46.54 6.89 -16.91
CA ALA A 329 -46.90 5.81 -17.81
C ALA A 329 -46.40 4.46 -17.27
N THR A 330 -47.20 3.41 -17.41
CA THR A 330 -46.84 2.05 -17.00
C THR A 330 -46.97 1.08 -18.17
N ALA A 331 -45.88 0.42 -18.55
CA ALA A 331 -45.84 -0.62 -19.58
C ALA A 331 -45.39 -1.95 -18.96
N VAL A 332 -46.21 -3.00 -19.07
CA VAL A 332 -45.93 -4.32 -18.51
C VAL A 332 -46.15 -5.38 -19.59
N GLY A 333 -45.08 -6.04 -19.99
CA GLY A 333 -45.06 -7.03 -21.06
C GLY A 333 -43.86 -6.82 -21.98
N GLN A 334 -43.39 -7.89 -22.61
CA GLN A 334 -42.37 -7.75 -23.65
C GLN A 334 -42.90 -6.79 -24.72
N ILE A 335 -42.06 -5.83 -25.14
CA ILE A 335 -42.35 -4.81 -26.17
C ILE A 335 -43.65 -4.00 -25.94
N ALA A 336 -44.24 -4.04 -24.74
CA ALA A 336 -45.39 -3.21 -24.38
C ALA A 336 -45.02 -1.72 -24.44
N ARG A 337 -45.94 -0.86 -24.87
CA ARG A 337 -45.70 0.58 -25.04
C ARG A 337 -46.80 1.42 -24.40
N ALA A 338 -46.44 2.17 -23.37
CA ALA A 338 -47.26 3.21 -22.76
C ALA A 338 -46.73 4.59 -23.23
N GLY A 339 -47.41 5.17 -24.21
CA GLY A 339 -46.91 6.29 -25.02
C GLY A 339 -47.26 7.68 -24.51
N ASP A 340 -48.35 7.82 -23.74
CA ASP A 340 -48.88 9.11 -23.30
C ASP A 340 -49.01 9.21 -21.77
N SER A 341 -49.25 10.43 -21.28
CA SER A 341 -49.29 10.70 -19.83
C SER A 341 -50.35 9.84 -19.13
N ALA A 342 -49.95 9.25 -18.00
CA ALA A 342 -50.79 8.39 -17.16
C ALA A 342 -51.43 7.22 -17.92
N THR A 343 -50.73 6.67 -18.92
CA THR A 343 -51.18 5.47 -19.65
C THR A 343 -50.76 4.17 -18.99
N SER A 344 -51.51 3.10 -19.30
CA SER A 344 -51.24 1.75 -18.79
C SER A 344 -51.34 0.71 -19.90
N ALA A 345 -50.24 0.09 -20.30
CA ALA A 345 -50.22 -1.00 -21.28
C ALA A 345 -49.81 -2.32 -20.61
N PHE A 346 -50.73 -3.29 -20.52
CA PHE A 346 -50.48 -4.60 -19.94
C PHE A 346 -50.70 -5.72 -20.96
N GLY A 347 -49.61 -6.35 -21.41
CA GLY A 347 -49.60 -7.46 -22.37
C GLY A 347 -48.38 -7.43 -23.29
N HIS A 348 -48.01 -8.57 -23.90
CA HIS A 348 -47.01 -8.60 -24.96
C HIS A 348 -47.46 -7.70 -26.11
N GLY A 349 -46.67 -6.71 -26.50
CA GLY A 349 -46.99 -5.80 -27.59
C GLY A 349 -48.20 -4.89 -27.36
N ALA A 350 -48.75 -4.81 -26.14
CA ALA A 350 -49.87 -3.90 -25.83
C ALA A 350 -49.47 -2.42 -26.03
N VAL A 351 -50.34 -1.60 -26.61
CA VAL A 351 -50.04 -0.19 -26.93
C VAL A 351 -51.12 0.76 -26.41
N ALA A 352 -50.83 1.46 -25.31
CA ALA A 352 -51.68 2.55 -24.81
C ALA A 352 -51.16 3.91 -25.33
N SER A 353 -51.92 4.55 -26.23
CA SER A 353 -51.53 5.82 -26.92
C SER A 353 -52.54 6.96 -26.74
N GLY A 354 -53.42 6.89 -25.76
CA GLY A 354 -54.30 8.00 -25.40
C GLY A 354 -54.04 8.44 -23.97
N THR A 355 -54.01 9.73 -23.66
CA THR A 355 -53.88 10.20 -22.27
C THR A 355 -54.90 9.52 -21.35
N PHE A 356 -54.46 9.01 -20.20
CA PHE A 356 -55.29 8.24 -19.25
C PHE A 356 -55.88 6.92 -19.80
N SER A 357 -55.42 6.43 -20.95
CA SER A 357 -55.90 5.17 -21.53
C SER A 357 -55.23 3.94 -20.93
N SER A 358 -55.93 2.81 -21.03
CA SER A 358 -55.40 1.50 -20.70
C SER A 358 -55.56 0.53 -21.87
N ALA A 359 -54.50 -0.18 -22.22
CA ALA A 359 -54.50 -1.32 -23.14
C ALA A 359 -54.27 -2.60 -22.33
N LEU A 360 -55.16 -3.58 -22.46
CA LEU A 360 -55.18 -4.81 -21.68
C LEU A 360 -55.29 -6.01 -22.63
N GLY A 361 -54.23 -6.82 -22.70
CA GLY A 361 -54.16 -7.98 -23.59
C GLY A 361 -52.98 -7.90 -24.54
N ALA A 362 -52.57 -9.06 -25.09
CA ALA A 362 -51.50 -9.10 -26.07
C ALA A 362 -51.93 -8.39 -27.37
N GLU A 363 -51.05 -7.55 -27.92
CA GLU A 363 -51.30 -6.77 -29.14
C GLU A 363 -52.58 -5.91 -29.07
N SER A 364 -52.95 -5.45 -27.87
CA SER A 364 -54.11 -4.58 -27.63
C SER A 364 -53.85 -3.09 -27.84
#